data_AF-A0A0Q9RQ66-F1
#
_entry.id   AF-A0A0Q9RQ66-F1
#
_cell.length_a   1.000
_cell.length_b   1.000
_cell.length_c   1.000
_cell.angle_alpha   90.00
_cell.angle_beta   90.00
_cell.angle_gamma   90.00
#
_symmetry.space_group_name_H-M   'P 1'
#
loop_
_entity.id
_entity.type
_entity.pdbx_description
1 polymer ?
#
loop_
_entity_poly.entity_id
_entity_poly.type
_entity_poly.pdbx_seq_one_letter_code
_entity_poly.pdbx_strand_id
1 'polypeptide(L)'
;MNICNCPVCLVGVVKPFGYIELKEGPLEFKLSRFPPDKKTAITIGICSREPCQHIGMGATKKSTTLAKSLLRELVLSLEKN
;
A
#
# COMPACT_ATOMS: atom_id res chain seq x y z
N MET A 1 -6.87 -1.02 0.83
CA MET A 1 -6.92 -0.32 -0.46
C MET A 1 -8.38 -0.27 -0.90
N ASN A 2 -8.91 0.89 -1.30
CA ASN A 2 -10.25 0.94 -1.89
C ASN A 2 -10.19 0.25 -3.26
N ILE A 3 -11.28 -0.42 -3.64
CA ILE A 3 -11.43 -0.98 -4.99
C ILE A 3 -11.52 0.21 -5.94
N CYS A 4 -10.49 0.39 -6.79
CA CYS A 4 -10.39 1.52 -7.72
C CYS A 4 -10.15 1.02 -9.13
N ASN A 5 -10.55 1.82 -10.12
CA ASN A 5 -10.20 1.57 -11.51
C ASN A 5 -8.68 1.59 -11.67
N CYS A 6 -8.16 0.70 -12.52
CA CYS A 6 -6.76 0.63 -12.86
C CYS A 6 -6.35 1.92 -13.57
N PRO A 7 -5.35 2.67 -13.06
CA PRO A 7 -4.95 3.95 -13.65
C PRO A 7 -4.28 3.79 -15.02
N VAL A 8 -3.87 2.56 -15.37
CA VAL A 8 -3.18 2.27 -16.64
C VAL A 8 -4.17 1.93 -17.74
N CYS A 9 -4.99 0.89 -17.54
CA CYS A 9 -5.89 0.43 -18.59
C CYS A 9 -7.29 1.07 -18.52
N LEU A 10 -7.63 1.78 -17.43
CA LEU A 10 -8.90 2.45 -17.16
C LEU A 10 -10.17 1.57 -17.19
N VAL A 11 -10.04 0.30 -17.60
CA VAL A 11 -11.12 -0.68 -17.75
C VAL A 11 -11.08 -1.72 -16.63
N GLY A 12 -9.88 -2.18 -16.26
CA GLY A 12 -9.72 -3.16 -15.19
C GLY A 12 -9.84 -2.54 -13.81
N VAL A 13 -10.07 -3.37 -12.80
CA VAL A 13 -10.16 -2.93 -11.40
C VAL A 13 -8.95 -3.45 -10.64
N VAL A 14 -8.31 -2.62 -9.83
CA VAL A 14 -7.19 -3.07 -8.99
C VAL A 14 -7.76 -3.83 -7.79
N LYS A 15 -7.52 -5.15 -7.77
CA LYS A 15 -7.95 -6.05 -6.69
C LYS A 15 -6.80 -6.31 -5.73
N PRO A 16 -7.05 -6.42 -4.41
CA PRO A 16 -6.01 -6.76 -3.46
C PRO A 16 -5.46 -8.17 -3.74
N PHE A 17 -4.14 -8.26 -3.83
CA PHE A 17 -3.38 -9.50 -4.07
C PHE A 17 -2.62 -9.95 -2.81
N GLY A 18 -2.15 -9.00 -2.00
CA GLY A 18 -1.45 -9.29 -0.76
C GLY A 18 -1.21 -8.03 0.06
N TYR A 19 -0.42 -8.15 1.11
CA TYR A 19 0.05 -7.01 1.90
C TYR A 19 1.42 -7.25 2.50
N ILE A 20 2.11 -6.14 2.80
CA ILE A 20 3.37 -6.08 3.53
C ILE A 20 3.04 -5.55 4.92
N GLU A 21 3.40 -6.29 5.96
CA GLU A 21 3.24 -5.85 7.34
C GLU A 21 4.51 -5.12 7.79
N LEU A 22 4.37 -3.88 8.27
CA LEU A 22 5.47 -3.15 8.89
C LEU A 22 5.52 -3.51 10.37
N LYS A 23 6.55 -4.25 10.79
CA LYS A 23 6.84 -4.60 12.18
C LYS A 23 8.22 -4.06 12.56
N GLU A 24 8.47 -3.89 13.86
CA GLU A 24 9.84 -3.76 14.37
C GLU A 24 10.55 -5.10 14.16
N GLY A 25 11.45 -5.17 13.18
CA GLY A 25 12.12 -6.40 12.77
C GLY A 25 12.04 -6.64 11.24
N PRO A 26 12.23 -7.89 10.78
CA PRO A 26 12.24 -8.21 9.36
C PRO A 26 10.89 -7.93 8.70
N LEU A 27 10.93 -7.45 7.45
CA LEU A 27 9.74 -7.24 6.64
C LEU A 27 9.05 -8.58 6.36
N GLU A 28 7.77 -8.67 6.72
CA GLU A 28 6.94 -9.84 6.44
C GLU A 28 5.99 -9.58 5.27
N PHE A 29 6.06 -10.46 4.27
CA PHE A 29 5.15 -10.49 3.14
C PHE A 29 4.05 -11.51 3.40
N LYS A 30 2.79 -11.09 3.33
CA LYS A 30 1.64 -11.98 3.50
C LYS A 30 0.72 -11.88 2.30
N LEU A 31 0.49 -13.02 1.67
CA LEU A 31 -0.49 -13.17 0.60
C LEU A 31 -1.85 -13.47 1.26
N SER A 32 -2.65 -12.43 1.46
CA SER A 32 -4.06 -12.59 1.79
C SER A 32 -4.91 -11.53 1.09
N ARG A 33 -6.18 -11.84 0.86
CA ARG A 33 -7.13 -10.95 0.18
C ARG A 33 -7.43 -9.67 0.95
N PHE A 34 -7.23 -9.65 2.28
CA PHE A 34 -7.57 -8.50 3.12
C PHE A 34 -6.48 -8.28 4.18
N PRO A 35 -5.90 -7.06 4.25
CA PRO A 35 -4.98 -6.73 5.31
C PRO A 35 -5.73 -6.76 6.66
N PRO A 36 -5.08 -7.19 7.75
CA PRO A 36 -5.68 -7.11 9.07
C PRO A 36 -5.96 -5.65 9.44
N ASP A 37 -7.22 -5.32 9.76
CA ASP A 37 -7.72 -3.96 10.09
C ASP A 37 -7.02 -3.26 11.26
N LYS A 38 -6.17 -4.00 11.99
CA LYS A 38 -5.47 -3.52 13.19
C LYS A 38 -3.98 -3.25 12.96
N LYS A 39 -3.43 -3.45 11.76
CA LYS A 39 -1.98 -3.33 11.53
C LYS A 39 -1.63 -2.33 10.44
N THR A 40 -0.52 -1.63 10.65
CA THR A 40 0.16 -0.80 9.66
C THR A 40 0.64 -1.72 8.54
N ALA A 41 -0.10 -1.74 7.43
CA ALA A 41 0.20 -2.61 6.30
C ALA A 41 0.15 -1.84 4.99
N ILE A 42 1.03 -2.19 4.06
CA ILE A 42 0.97 -1.76 2.65
C ILE A 42 0.21 -2.85 1.91
N THR A 43 -0.97 -2.53 1.38
CA THR A 43 -1.72 -3.43 0.51
C THR A 43 -1.09 -3.41 -0.89
N ILE A 44 -0.91 -4.59 -1.48
CA ILE A 44 -0.51 -4.78 -2.88
C ILE A 44 -1.76 -5.17 -3.66
N GLY A 45 -1.98 -4.52 -4.79
CA GLY A 45 -3.07 -4.81 -5.70
C GLY A 45 -2.57 -5.14 -7.10
N ILE A 46 -3.32 -5.98 -7.80
CA ILE A 46 -3.09 -6.30 -9.21
C ILE A 46 -4.33 -5.94 -10.02
N CYS A 47 -4.14 -5.45 -11.24
CA CYS A 47 -5.24 -5.24 -12.17
C CYS A 47 -5.95 -6.56 -12.47
N SER A 48 -7.29 -6.54 -12.49
CA SER A 48 -8.10 -7.71 -12.80
C SER A 48 -8.08 -8.12 -14.27
N ARG A 49 -7.51 -7.31 -15.18
CA ARG A 49 -7.33 -7.67 -16.59
C ARG A 49 -5.94 -8.27 -16.75
N GLU A 50 -5.87 -9.55 -17.06
CA GLU A 50 -4.60 -10.25 -17.36
C GLU A 50 -3.68 -9.53 -18.37
N PRO A 51 -4.17 -8.94 -19.49
CA PRO A 51 -3.28 -8.20 -20.39
C PRO A 51 -2.73 -6.90 -19.76
N CYS A 52 -3.26 -6.43 -18.63
CA CYS A 52 -2.77 -5.27 -17.90
C CYS A 52 -1.96 -5.73 -16.68
N GLN A 53 -0.63 -5.71 -16.78
CA GLN A 53 0.28 -6.11 -15.70
C GLN A 53 0.46 -5.03 -14.61
N HIS A 54 -0.50 -4.11 -14.48
CA HIS A 54 -0.39 -3.05 -13.48
C HIS A 54 -0.49 -3.62 -12.06
N ILE A 55 0.52 -3.29 -11.25
CA ILE A 55 0.57 -3.57 -9.82
C ILE A 55 0.54 -2.22 -9.08
N GLY A 56 -0.39 -2.08 -8.15
CA GLY A 56 -0.56 -0.91 -7.31
C GLY A 56 -0.19 -1.20 -5.87
N MET A 57 0.30 -0.19 -5.15
CA MET A 57 0.54 -0.26 -3.71
C MET A 57 -0.29 0.82 -3.01
N GLY A 58 -0.89 0.47 -1.87
CA GLY A 58 -1.71 1.40 -1.10
C GLY A 58 -1.63 1.13 0.39
N ALA A 59 -1.38 2.14 1.20
CA ALA A 59 -1.38 2.03 2.65
C ALA A 59 -2.80 1.75 3.19
N THR A 60 -2.92 0.94 4.25
CA THR A 60 -4.19 0.86 5.01
C THR A 60 -4.48 2.20 5.71
N LYS A 61 -5.76 2.50 5.98
CA LYS A 61 -6.17 3.78 6.60
C LYS A 61 -5.47 4.09 7.93
N LYS A 62 -5.05 3.05 8.67
CA LYS A 62 -4.25 3.19 9.91
C LYS A 62 -2.75 3.26 9.68
N SER A 63 -2.28 2.86 8.50
CA SER A 63 -0.87 2.94 8.11
C SER A 63 -0.46 4.37 7.70
N THR A 64 -1.41 5.14 7.18
CA THR A 64 -1.19 6.55 6.81
C THR A 64 -0.72 7.44 7.95
N THR A 65 -1.00 7.11 9.22
CA THR A 65 -0.60 7.95 10.35
C THR A 65 0.90 7.89 10.63
N LEU A 66 1.50 6.69 10.65
CA LEU A 66 2.92 6.54 11.00
C LEU A 66 3.85 6.92 9.83
N ALA A 67 3.52 6.44 8.62
CA ALA A 67 4.33 6.74 7.44
C ALA A 67 4.27 8.23 7.05
N LYS A 68 3.10 8.88 7.14
CA LYS A 68 3.04 10.34 6.94
C LYS A 68 3.74 11.11 8.05
N SER A 69 3.69 10.64 9.30
CA SER A 69 4.43 11.28 10.40
C SER A 69 5.94 11.22 10.16
N LEU A 70 6.45 10.04 9.79
CA LEU A 70 7.87 9.85 9.48
C LEU A 70 8.30 10.64 8.24
N LEU A 71 7.52 10.64 7.16
CA LEU A 71 7.79 11.48 5.99
C LEU A 71 7.78 12.97 6.33
N ARG A 72 6.84 13.41 7.17
CA ARG A 72 6.77 14.80 7.63
C ARG A 72 7.99 15.16 8.47
N GLU A 73 8.42 14.31 9.39
CA GLU A 73 9.62 14.51 10.21
C GLU A 73 10.91 14.53 9.37
N LEU A 74 11.00 13.65 8.37
CA LEU A 74 12.11 13.64 7.40
C LEU A 74 12.18 14.93 6.60
N VAL A 75 11.04 15.39 6.04
CA VAL A 75 10.97 16.66 5.30
C VAL A 75 11.37 17.84 6.20
N LEU A 76 10.82 17.90 7.43
CA LEU A 76 11.16 18.96 8.38
C LEU A 76 12.64 18.94 8.84
N SER A 77 13.28 17.76 8.87
CA SER A 77 14.72 17.65 9.16
C SER A 77 15.58 18.09 7.99
N LEU A 78 15.14 17.88 6.76
CA LEU A 78 15.84 18.32 5.55
C LEU A 78 15.75 19.83 5.33
N GLU A 79 14.65 20.47 5.74
CA GLU A 79 14.47 21.94 5.66
C GLU A 79 15.25 22.72 6.72
N LYS A 80 15.79 22.05 7.74
CA LYS A 80 16.59 22.66 8.82
C LYS A 80 18.10 22.65 8.58
N ASN A 81 18.57 22.05 7.48
CA ASN A 81 19.95 22.12 7.00
C ASN A 81 20.03 22.99 5.74
#